data_AF-A0A9E5QI61-F1
#
_entry.id   AF-A0A9E5QI61-F1
#
_cell.length_a   1.000
_cell.length_b   1.000
_cell.length_c   1.000
_cell.angle_alpha   90.00
_cell.angle_beta   90.00
_cell.angle_gamma   90.00
#
_symmetry.space_group_name_H-M   'P 1'
#
loop_
_entity.id
_entity.type
_entity.pdbx_description
1 polymer ?
#
loop_
_entity_poly.entity_id
_entity_poly.type
_entity_poly.pdbx_seq_one_letter_code
_entity_poly.pdbx_strand_id
1 'polypeptide(L)'
;HPFYGYSVLSIRYDTLENRSEDIAALLKAYENAIEDINAKPDAWTEILSGNNLVPAPILENYQVPQFPLASVPTEEQWMDVVDWANSKGLFEGSSDYNQSVTDQYLP
;
A
#
# COMPACT_ATOMS: atom_id res chain seq x y z
N HIS A 1 20.36 4.13 6.52
CA HIS A 1 20.07 3.82 5.10
C HIS A 1 18.64 4.24 4.85
N PRO A 2 18.32 5.19 3.95
CA PRO A 2 16.91 5.52 3.75
C PRO A 2 16.21 4.33 3.08
N PHE A 3 15.03 3.99 3.58
CA PHE A 3 14.12 3.06 2.92
C PHE A 3 13.55 3.78 1.69
N TYR A 4 13.68 3.20 0.50
CA TYR A 4 13.47 3.93 -0.77
C TYR A 4 11.99 4.18 -1.14
N GLY A 5 11.04 3.69 -0.34
CA GLY A 5 9.62 3.95 -0.53
C GLY A 5 8.73 2.95 0.20
N TYR A 6 7.52 3.41 0.54
CA TYR A 6 6.48 2.59 1.15
C TYR A 6 5.13 3.02 0.55
N SER A 7 4.46 2.11 -0.16
CA SER A 7 3.11 2.38 -0.66
C SER A 7 2.13 2.33 0.50
N VAL A 8 1.27 3.34 0.63
CA VAL A 8 0.28 3.43 1.71
C VAL A 8 -1.13 3.43 1.15
N LEU A 9 -2.04 2.75 1.84
CA LEU A 9 -3.48 2.95 1.67
C LEU A 9 -3.94 3.93 2.74
N SER A 10 -4.56 5.04 2.33
CA SER A 10 -5.13 6.01 3.26
C SER A 10 -6.65 5.92 3.25
N ILE A 11 -7.24 5.86 4.44
CA ILE A 11 -8.68 5.78 4.65
C ILE A 11 -9.12 7.04 5.39
N ARG A 12 -10.21 7.66 4.92
CA ARG A 12 -10.78 8.83 5.59
C ARG A 12 -11.24 8.46 6.99
N TYR A 13 -10.91 9.30 7.98
CA TYR A 13 -11.26 9.07 9.38
C TYR A 13 -12.74 8.78 9.59
N ASP A 14 -13.64 9.62 9.04
CA ASP A 14 -15.09 9.43 9.17
C ASP A 14 -15.57 8.08 8.59
N THR A 15 -14.92 7.59 7.53
CA THR A 15 -15.25 6.26 6.95
C THR A 15 -14.76 5.15 7.86
N LEU A 16 -13.57 5.29 8.44
CA LEU A 16 -13.03 4.32 9.40
C LEU A 16 -13.89 4.23 10.66
N GLU A 17 -14.33 5.37 11.20
CA GLU A 17 -15.16 5.43 12.41
C GLU A 17 -16.54 4.82 12.19
N ASN A 18 -17.20 5.16 11.07
CA ASN A 18 -18.58 4.74 10.82
C ASN A 18 -18.71 3.39 10.10
N ARG A 19 -17.64 2.86 9.50
CA ARG A 19 -17.66 1.64 8.68
C ARG A 19 -16.44 0.75 8.90
N SER A 20 -15.95 0.67 10.13
CA SER A 20 -14.75 -0.09 10.51
C SER A 20 -14.79 -1.57 10.07
N GLU A 21 -15.94 -2.24 10.21
CA GLU A 21 -16.11 -3.64 9.79
C GLU A 21 -15.97 -3.81 8.27
N ASP A 22 -16.55 -2.88 7.49
CA ASP A 22 -16.43 -2.90 6.03
C ASP A 22 -15.00 -2.62 5.58
N ILE A 23 -14.28 -1.75 6.31
CA ILE A 23 -12.86 -1.49 6.06
C ILE A 23 -12.01 -2.73 6.34
N ALA A 24 -12.22 -3.41 7.47
CA ALA A 24 -11.50 -4.65 7.78
C ALA A 24 -11.78 -5.74 6.72
N ALA A 25 -13.03 -5.86 6.26
CA ALA A 25 -13.39 -6.79 5.19
C ALA A 25 -12.71 -6.44 3.86
N LEU A 26 -12.63 -5.16 3.51
CA LEU A 26 -11.91 -4.69 2.32
C LEU A 26 -10.42 -5.02 2.41
N LEU A 27 -9.78 -4.76 3.56
CA LEU A 27 -8.36 -5.05 3.78
C LEU A 27 -8.09 -6.55 3.72
N LYS A 28 -8.98 -7.39 4.25
CA LYS A 28 -8.87 -8.84 4.11
C LYS A 28 -8.98 -9.29 2.66
N ALA A 29 -9.92 -8.74 1.90
CA ALA A 29 -10.07 -9.07 0.48
C ALA A 29 -8.84 -8.63 -0.34
N TYR A 30 -8.24 -7.48 0.01
CA TYR A 30 -7.02 -7.00 -0.62
C TYR A 30 -5.82 -7.91 -0.33
N GLU A 31 -5.66 -8.36 0.92
CA GLU A 31 -4.64 -9.33 1.31
C GLU A 31 -4.80 -10.67 0.57
N ASN A 32 -6.03 -11.20 0.49
CA ASN A 32 -6.29 -12.42 -0.25
C ASN A 32 -5.92 -12.28 -1.74
N ALA A 33 -6.17 -11.11 -2.35
CA ALA A 33 -5.76 -10.85 -3.72
C ALA A 33 -4.22 -10.84 -3.88
N ILE A 34 -3.50 -10.29 -2.90
CA ILE A 34 -2.03 -10.34 -2.87
C ILE A 34 -1.55 -11.79 -2.76
N GLU A 35 -2.14 -12.59 -1.88
CA GLU A 35 -1.83 -14.02 -1.74
C GLU A 35 -2.07 -14.78 -3.05
N ASP A 36 -3.22 -14.56 -3.69
CA ASP A 36 -3.57 -15.18 -4.97
C ASP A 36 -2.59 -14.78 -6.09
N ILE A 37 -2.19 -13.51 -6.14
CA ILE A 37 -1.20 -13.00 -7.10
C ILE A 37 0.16 -13.65 -6.87
N ASN A 38 0.64 -13.63 -5.62
CA ASN A 38 1.93 -14.19 -5.27
C ASN A 38 2.00 -15.71 -5.48
N ALA A 39 0.88 -16.43 -5.29
CA ALA A 39 0.81 -17.86 -5.50
C ALA A 39 0.84 -18.26 -6.99
N LYS A 40 0.26 -17.45 -7.88
CA LYS A 40 0.14 -17.74 -9.32
C LYS A 40 0.30 -16.47 -10.18
N PRO A 41 1.50 -15.87 -10.26
CA PRO A 41 1.71 -14.59 -10.93
C PRO A 41 1.32 -14.60 -12.43
N ASP A 42 1.55 -15.72 -13.13
CA ASP A 42 1.28 -15.83 -14.56
C ASP A 42 -0.23 -15.86 -14.91
N ALA A 43 -1.09 -16.15 -13.93
CA ALA A 43 -2.53 -16.24 -14.11
C ALA A 43 -3.20 -14.88 -14.42
N TRP A 44 -2.48 -13.77 -14.25
CA TRP A 44 -3.03 -12.41 -14.30
C TRP A 44 -2.69 -11.66 -15.60
N THR A 45 -2.09 -12.32 -16.58
CA THR A 45 -1.68 -11.73 -17.86
C THR A 45 -2.83 -11.01 -18.58
N GLU A 46 -4.04 -11.59 -18.57
CA GLU A 46 -5.24 -10.96 -19.16
C GLU A 46 -5.64 -9.67 -18.41
N ILE A 47 -5.52 -9.63 -17.08
CA ILE A 47 -5.78 -8.43 -16.29
C ILE A 47 -4.74 -7.35 -16.61
N LEU A 48 -3.46 -7.70 -16.69
CA LEU A 48 -2.37 -6.78 -17.01
C LEU A 48 -2.55 -6.14 -18.39
N SER A 49 -2.91 -6.95 -19.39
CA SER A 49 -3.19 -6.50 -20.75
C SER A 49 -4.47 -5.67 -20.82
N GLY A 50 -5.58 -6.19 -20.28
CA GLY A 50 -6.90 -5.57 -20.38
C GLY A 50 -7.00 -4.21 -19.69
N ASN A 51 -6.20 -3.98 -18.64
CA ASN A 51 -6.10 -2.70 -17.95
C ASN A 51 -4.97 -1.80 -18.45
N ASN A 52 -4.25 -2.20 -19.51
CA ASN A 52 -3.09 -1.48 -20.07
C ASN A 52 -2.00 -1.21 -19.01
N LEU A 53 -1.80 -2.12 -18.06
CA LEU A 53 -0.79 -2.01 -17.00
C LEU A 53 0.61 -2.38 -17.51
N VAL A 54 0.67 -3.27 -18.48
CA VAL A 54 1.91 -3.72 -19.11
C VAL A 54 1.77 -3.60 -20.64
N PRO A 55 2.69 -2.89 -21.32
CA PRO A 55 2.68 -2.79 -22.77
C PRO A 55 2.77 -4.16 -23.45
N ALA A 56 1.97 -4.37 -24.51
CA ALA A 56 1.93 -5.63 -25.27
C ALA A 56 3.31 -6.15 -25.70
N PRO A 57 4.28 -5.33 -26.15
CA PRO A 57 5.60 -5.83 -26.58
C PRO A 57 6.42 -6.51 -25.49
N ILE A 58 6.14 -6.23 -24.21
CA ILE A 58 6.88 -6.80 -23.08
C ILE A 58 6.05 -7.78 -22.25
N LEU A 59 4.76 -7.95 -22.58
CA LEU A 59 3.81 -8.71 -21.78
C LEU A 59 4.21 -10.18 -21.63
N GLU A 60 4.66 -10.82 -22.71
CA GLU A 60 5.04 -12.24 -22.72
C GLU A 60 6.21 -12.55 -21.77
N ASN A 61 7.08 -11.57 -21.52
CA ASN A 61 8.27 -11.72 -20.67
C ASN A 61 8.16 -10.92 -19.36
N TYR A 62 6.99 -10.34 -19.09
CA TYR A 62 6.79 -9.56 -17.88
C TYR A 62 6.67 -10.49 -16.68
N GLN A 63 7.56 -10.31 -15.71
CA GLN A 63 7.51 -11.02 -14.44
C GLN A 63 6.77 -10.16 -13.44
N VAL A 64 5.62 -10.64 -12.97
CA VAL A 64 4.88 -9.97 -11.89
C VAL A 64 5.76 -9.99 -10.63
N PRO A 65 6.06 -8.82 -10.03
CA PRO A 65 6.84 -8.78 -8.79
C PRO A 65 6.06 -9.42 -7.65
N GLN A 66 6.76 -9.94 -6.66
CA GLN A 66 6.14 -10.36 -5.42
C GLN A 66 5.63 -9.14 -4.66
N PHE A 67 4.34 -9.12 -4.35
CA PHE A 67 3.72 -8.07 -3.56
C PHE A 67 3.91 -8.35 -2.06
N PRO A 68 4.23 -7.33 -1.24
CA PRO A 68 4.30 -7.50 0.20
C PRO A 68 2.91 -7.75 0.79
N LEU A 69 2.87 -8.55 1.84
CA LEU A 69 1.67 -8.75 2.67
C LEU A 69 1.40 -7.52 3.55
N ALA A 70 0.23 -7.52 4.20
CA ALA A 70 -0.24 -6.45 5.06
C ALA A 70 0.82 -6.05 6.10
N SER A 71 1.15 -4.76 6.11
CA SER A 71 2.00 -4.14 7.11
C SER A 71 1.74 -2.64 7.14
N VAL A 72 2.30 -1.99 8.16
CA VAL A 72 2.38 -0.53 8.26
C VAL A 72 3.85 -0.09 8.20
N PRO A 73 4.15 1.15 7.75
CA PRO A 73 5.50 1.68 7.86
C PRO A 73 5.91 1.73 9.34
N THR A 74 7.20 1.58 9.63
CA THR A 74 7.70 1.81 10.99
C THR A 74 7.67 3.31 11.33
N GLU A 75 7.71 3.64 12.62
CA GLU A 75 7.83 5.04 13.06
C GLU A 75 9.08 5.73 12.47
N GLU A 76 10.21 5.02 12.38
CA GLU A 76 11.43 5.54 11.74
C GLU A 76 11.20 5.87 10.26
N GLN A 77 10.53 4.97 9.51
CA GLN A 77 10.21 5.19 8.10
C GLN A 77 9.24 6.36 7.90
N TRP A 78 8.26 6.49 8.79
CA TRP A 78 7.32 7.60 8.79
C TRP A 78 8.03 8.94 9.05
N MET A 79 8.85 8.98 10.10
CA MET A 79 9.55 10.20 10.50
C MET A 79 10.60 10.64 9.48
N ASP A 80 11.28 9.72 8.77
CA ASP A 80 12.20 10.05 7.68
C ASP A 80 11.49 10.89 6.59
N VAL A 81 10.26 10.53 6.23
CA VAL A 81 9.46 11.26 5.23
C VAL A 81 8.93 12.57 5.78
N VAL A 82 8.46 12.60 7.03
CA VAL A 82 7.98 13.82 7.70
C VAL A 82 9.10 14.86 7.81
N ASP A 83 10.29 14.45 8.26
CA ASP A 83 11.45 15.32 8.40
C ASP A 83 11.94 15.82 7.05
N TRP A 84 11.96 14.96 6.04
CA TRP A 84 12.22 15.38 4.66
C TRP A 84 11.21 16.44 4.19
N ALA A 85 9.90 16.23 4.36
CA ALA A 85 8.87 17.16 3.93
C ALA A 85 8.99 18.52 4.63
N ASN A 86 9.26 18.51 5.95
CA ASN A 86 9.55 19.71 6.73
C ASN A 86 10.79 20.44 6.23
N SER A 87 11.89 19.73 5.96
CA SER A 87 13.12 20.31 5.41
C SER A 87 12.93 21.00 4.05
N LYS A 88 11.90 20.58 3.31
CA LYS A 88 11.51 21.16 2.02
C LYS A 88 10.46 22.27 2.14
N GLY A 89 9.95 22.55 3.35
CA GLY A 89 8.87 23.52 3.57
C GLY A 89 7.56 23.10 2.91
N LEU A 90 7.33 21.80 2.71
CA LEU A 90 6.09 21.27 2.12
C LEU A 90 4.95 21.16 3.13
N PHE A 91 5.27 21.26 4.42
CA PHE A 91 4.36 21.09 5.53
C PHE A 91 4.82 21.97 6.70
N GLU A 92 3.85 22.54 7.42
CA GLU A 92 4.07 23.27 8.67
C GLU A 92 3.28 22.57 9.77
N GLY A 93 3.96 21.79 10.60
CA GLY A 93 3.34 21.10 11.73
C GLY A 93 4.11 19.87 12.20
N SER A 94 3.51 19.13 13.12
CA SER A 94 3.96 17.79 13.51
C SER A 94 2.92 16.77 13.05
N SER A 95 3.36 15.62 12.56
CA SER A 95 2.49 14.49 12.26
C SER A 95 2.81 13.34 13.20
N ASP A 96 1.97 13.13 14.22
CA ASP A 96 2.12 12.03 15.17
C ASP A 96 1.88 10.69 14.44
N TYR A 97 2.84 9.79 14.53
CA TYR A 97 2.79 8.45 13.94
C TYR A 97 1.56 7.68 14.41
N ASN A 98 1.29 7.64 15.71
CA ASN A 98 0.19 6.85 16.29
C ASN A 98 -1.20 7.44 16.00
N GLN A 99 -1.27 8.71 15.58
CA GLN A 99 -2.51 9.33 15.11
C GLN A 99 -2.76 9.13 13.62
N SER A 100 -1.71 8.76 12.87
CA SER A 100 -1.73 8.69 11.41
C SER A 100 -1.67 7.26 10.87
N VAL A 101 -1.09 6.35 11.65
CA VAL A 101 -0.80 4.97 11.27
C VAL A 101 -1.43 4.02 12.28
N THR A 102 -2.14 3.01 11.79
CA THR A 102 -2.72 1.95 12.61
C THR A 102 -2.74 0.63 11.85
N ASP A 103 -2.41 -0.45 12.53
CA ASP A 103 -2.48 -1.84 12.04
C ASP A 103 -3.74 -2.58 12.52
N GLN A 104 -4.59 -1.92 13.32
CA GLN A 104 -5.73 -2.53 14.01
C GLN A 104 -6.74 -3.23 13.07
N TYR A 105 -6.80 -2.80 11.82
CA TYR A 105 -7.75 -3.30 10.81
C TYR A 105 -7.09 -4.23 9.77
N LEU A 106 -5.79 -4.48 9.90
CA LEU A 106 -5.09 -5.44 9.05
C LEU A 106 -5.52 -6.87 9.39
N PRO A 107 -5.52 -7.78 8.39
CA PRO A 107 -6.00 -9.15 8.53
C PRO A 107 -5.07 -10.11 9.28
#